data_AF-A0A497SET9-F1
#
_entry.id   AF-A0A497SET9-F1
#
_cell.length_a   1.000
_cell.length_b   1.000
_cell.length_c   1.000
_cell.angle_alpha   90.00
_cell.angle_beta   90.00
_cell.angle_gamma   90.00
#
_symmetry.space_group_name_H-M   'P 1'
#
loop_
_entity.id
_entity.type
_entity.pdbx_description
1 polymer ?
#
loop_
_entity_poly.entity_id
_entity_poly.type
_entity_poly.pdbx_seq_one_letter_code
_entity_poly.pdbx_strand_id
1 'polypeptide(L)'
;MEKKYVKHPLIKPNTMEARIYQESMLGAAAKKHLLCVLPTALGKTNIAIMLAAHRLHAYPGSKVLVMAPTRPLTDQPFRKFKQFLNLPDDDFQVVTGLTPPHERECLYKEKRLVFATPQTIQKDLERGRLSLEDFSLLVTDEAHHSVGRYSYPYVAKKYLNNARNPRILGLTASPGGSNEKIMEICKNLGIDAVEVRTEHDSDVVPYIKEKEVEWVYVDLPESFLRIKSLIDGVYRKRIDSLRKAGYISRKYASKKELLRLQSDFMKSIRQGNKKAFSGLSYV
;
A
#
# COMPACT_ATOMS: atom_id res chain seq x y z
N MET A 1 -16.73 9.20 -27.92
CA MET A 1 -17.64 8.32 -27.16
C MET A 1 -18.30 9.14 -26.06
N GLU A 2 -19.63 9.04 -25.90
CA GLU A 2 -20.31 9.62 -24.75
C GLU A 2 -19.73 9.03 -23.46
N LYS A 3 -19.43 9.88 -22.48
CA LYS A 3 -18.94 9.44 -21.17
C LYS A 3 -20.09 8.74 -20.44
N LYS A 4 -19.94 7.43 -20.22
CA LYS A 4 -20.82 6.68 -19.33
C LYS A 4 -20.38 6.91 -17.89
N TYR A 5 -21.35 7.03 -16.99
CA TYR A 5 -21.12 7.23 -15.56
C TYR A 5 -21.65 6.04 -14.76
N VAL A 6 -21.00 5.76 -13.64
CA VAL A 6 -21.43 4.71 -12.71
C VAL A 6 -22.81 5.04 -12.15
N LYS A 7 -23.75 4.10 -12.26
CA LYS A 7 -25.12 4.24 -11.74
C LYS A 7 -25.29 3.40 -10.47
N HIS A 8 -25.42 4.06 -9.32
CA HIS A 8 -25.67 3.41 -8.04
C HIS A 8 -26.33 4.39 -7.05
N PRO A 9 -27.31 3.99 -6.21
CA PRO A 9 -28.03 4.91 -5.32
C PRO A 9 -27.13 5.72 -4.36
N LEU A 10 -26.04 5.09 -3.90
CA LEU A 10 -25.06 5.70 -3.00
C LEU A 10 -23.87 6.37 -3.72
N ILE A 11 -23.90 6.52 -5.05
CA ILE A 11 -22.89 7.25 -5.81
C ILE A 11 -23.55 8.48 -6.43
N LYS A 12 -22.92 9.65 -6.30
CA LYS A 12 -23.45 10.91 -6.84
C LYS A 12 -23.55 10.82 -8.37
N PRO A 13 -24.69 11.20 -8.96
CA PRO A 13 -24.91 11.07 -10.40
C PRO A 13 -23.90 11.91 -11.19
N ASN A 14 -23.44 11.41 -12.33
CA ASN A 14 -22.53 12.09 -13.26
C ASN A 14 -21.17 12.51 -12.67
N THR A 15 -20.75 11.90 -11.55
CA THR A 15 -19.46 12.22 -10.92
C THR A 15 -18.35 11.24 -11.28
N MET A 16 -18.65 9.95 -11.35
CA MET A 16 -17.66 8.89 -11.60
C MET A 16 -17.84 8.27 -12.99
N GLU A 17 -16.83 8.40 -13.85
CA GLU A 17 -16.78 7.73 -15.16
C GLU A 17 -16.77 6.21 -14.97
N ALA A 18 -17.63 5.51 -15.72
CA ALA A 18 -17.68 4.05 -15.76
C ALA A 18 -16.55 3.52 -16.64
N ARG A 19 -15.66 2.72 -16.03
CA ARG A 19 -14.53 2.11 -16.71
C ARG A 19 -14.60 0.59 -16.59
N ILE A 20 -14.50 -0.10 -17.73
CA ILE A 20 -14.74 -1.55 -17.83
C ILE A 20 -13.86 -2.34 -16.85
N TYR A 21 -12.56 -2.04 -16.80
CA TYR A 21 -11.64 -2.72 -15.88
C TYR A 21 -12.01 -2.52 -14.40
N GLN A 22 -12.53 -1.34 -14.03
CA GLN A 22 -12.95 -1.05 -12.66
C GLN A 22 -14.24 -1.79 -12.30
N GLU A 23 -15.19 -1.91 -13.23
CA GLU A 23 -16.43 -2.67 -13.05
C GLU A 23 -16.15 -4.18 -12.95
N SER A 24 -15.25 -4.70 -13.77
CA SER A 24 -14.80 -6.09 -13.69
C SER A 24 -14.17 -6.40 -12.33
N MET A 25 -13.25 -5.54 -11.86
CA MET A 25 -12.62 -5.69 -10.54
C MET A 25 -13.63 -5.54 -9.40
N LEU A 26 -14.62 -4.65 -9.51
CA LEU A 26 -15.72 -4.55 -8.56
C LEU A 26 -16.51 -5.86 -8.47
N GLY A 27 -16.83 -6.48 -9.61
CA GLY A 27 -17.54 -7.75 -9.66
C GLY A 27 -16.80 -8.88 -8.94
N ALA A 28 -15.47 -8.93 -9.08
CA ALA A 28 -14.63 -9.86 -8.32
C ALA A 28 -14.61 -9.51 -6.82
N ALA A 29 -14.43 -8.24 -6.48
CA ALA A 29 -14.32 -7.77 -5.10
C ALA A 29 -15.62 -7.89 -4.29
N ALA A 30 -16.78 -7.88 -4.96
CA ALA A 30 -18.05 -8.14 -4.31
C ALA A 30 -18.13 -9.59 -3.79
N LYS A 31 -17.53 -10.55 -4.51
CA LYS A 31 -17.63 -11.99 -4.26
C LYS A 31 -16.47 -12.56 -3.44
N LYS A 32 -15.26 -12.00 -3.53
CA LYS A 32 -14.03 -12.54 -2.92
C LYS A 32 -13.25 -11.48 -2.17
N HIS A 33 -12.47 -11.88 -1.16
CA HIS A 33 -11.42 -11.03 -0.61
C HIS A 33 -10.37 -10.82 -1.70
N LEU A 34 -10.17 -9.57 -2.13
CA LEU A 34 -9.48 -9.27 -3.38
C LEU A 34 -8.26 -8.38 -3.15
N LEU A 35 -7.13 -8.73 -3.75
CA LEU A 35 -5.99 -7.83 -3.93
C LEU A 35 -6.00 -7.27 -5.35
N CYS A 36 -6.31 -5.98 -5.49
CA CYS A 36 -6.23 -5.26 -6.76
C CYS A 36 -4.83 -4.66 -6.94
N VAL A 37 -4.16 -5.08 -8.00
CA VAL A 37 -2.88 -4.53 -8.44
C VAL A 37 -3.12 -3.69 -9.68
N LEU A 38 -2.96 -2.38 -9.55
CA LEU A 38 -3.18 -1.41 -10.63
C LEU A 38 -2.11 -0.32 -10.59
N PRO A 39 -1.52 0.07 -11.74
CA PRO A 39 -0.71 1.27 -11.86
C PRO A 39 -1.33 2.50 -11.18
N THR A 40 -0.48 3.38 -10.68
CA THR A 40 -0.93 4.69 -10.18
C THR A 40 -1.65 5.46 -11.27
N ALA A 41 -2.57 6.34 -10.89
CA ALA A 41 -3.46 7.10 -11.78
C ALA A 41 -4.62 6.33 -12.46
N LEU A 42 -4.68 4.99 -12.41
CA LEU A 42 -5.83 4.22 -12.92
C LEU A 42 -7.05 4.19 -11.98
N GLY A 43 -7.05 4.97 -10.90
CA GLY A 43 -8.23 5.14 -10.05
C GLY A 43 -8.53 3.98 -9.11
N LYS A 44 -7.51 3.35 -8.51
CA LYS A 44 -7.66 2.32 -7.44
C LYS A 44 -8.71 2.68 -6.39
N THR A 45 -8.70 3.92 -5.93
CA THR A 45 -9.66 4.43 -4.94
C THR A 45 -11.10 4.36 -5.44
N ASN A 46 -11.36 4.50 -6.74
CA ASN A 46 -12.72 4.42 -7.29
C ASN A 46 -13.31 3.01 -7.12
N ILE A 47 -12.48 1.97 -7.24
CA ILE A 47 -12.91 0.58 -6.99
C ILE A 47 -13.33 0.42 -5.52
N ALA A 48 -12.56 0.97 -4.59
CA ALA A 48 -12.93 0.96 -3.18
C ALA A 48 -14.20 1.75 -2.89
N ILE A 49 -14.42 2.88 -3.56
CA ILE A 49 -15.65 3.68 -3.43
C ILE A 49 -16.86 2.89 -3.96
N MET A 50 -16.75 2.28 -5.14
CA MET A 50 -17.83 1.47 -5.71
C MET A 50 -18.15 0.26 -4.84
N LEU A 51 -17.12 -0.40 -4.30
CA LEU A 51 -17.33 -1.52 -3.38
C LEU A 51 -17.94 -1.07 -2.07
N ALA A 52 -17.49 0.05 -1.50
CA ALA A 52 -18.08 0.63 -0.29
C ALA A 52 -19.56 0.96 -0.51
N ALA A 53 -19.92 1.59 -1.63
CA ALA A 53 -21.30 1.86 -2.00
C ALA A 53 -22.12 0.57 -2.10
N HIS A 54 -21.61 -0.44 -2.79
CA HIS A 54 -22.26 -1.73 -2.92
C HIS A 54 -22.49 -2.42 -1.56
N ARG A 55 -21.49 -2.41 -0.68
CA ARG A 55 -21.56 -3.04 0.66
C ARG A 55 -22.51 -2.29 1.59
N LEU A 56 -22.46 -0.95 1.62
CA LEU A 56 -23.36 -0.13 2.42
C LEU A 56 -24.83 -0.24 1.97
N HIS A 57 -25.06 -0.49 0.68
CA HIS A 57 -26.40 -0.74 0.15
C HIS A 57 -26.89 -2.16 0.45
N ALA A 58 -26.04 -3.17 0.26
CA ALA A 58 -26.38 -4.57 0.51
C ALA A 58 -26.55 -4.91 2.00
N TYR A 59 -25.84 -4.20 2.89
CA TYR A 59 -25.92 -4.38 4.35
C TYR A 59 -26.23 -3.04 5.01
N PRO A 60 -27.52 -2.64 5.06
CA PRO A 60 -27.94 -1.42 5.74
C PRO A 60 -27.46 -1.39 7.20
N GLY A 61 -27.01 -0.22 7.67
CA GLY A 61 -26.44 -0.05 9.02
C GLY A 61 -24.98 -0.50 9.17
N SER A 62 -24.40 -1.16 8.16
CA SER A 62 -22.98 -1.52 8.20
C SER A 62 -22.05 -0.33 8.00
N LYS A 63 -20.78 -0.56 8.32
CA LYS A 63 -19.69 0.44 8.27
C LYS A 63 -18.57 0.01 7.33
N VAL A 64 -17.76 0.98 6.90
CA VAL A 64 -16.56 0.76 6.09
C VAL A 64 -15.34 1.32 6.80
N LEU A 65 -14.28 0.53 6.88
CA LEU A 65 -12.99 0.95 7.40
C LEU A 65 -11.98 1.02 6.25
N VAL A 66 -11.40 2.19 6.04
CA VAL A 66 -10.32 2.42 5.08
C VAL A 66 -9.04 2.72 5.83
N MET A 67 -8.03 1.88 5.66
CA MET A 67 -6.71 2.09 6.26
C MET A 67 -5.70 2.53 5.22
N ALA A 68 -4.83 3.48 5.59
CA ALA A 68 -3.71 3.92 4.77
C ALA A 68 -2.45 4.13 5.64
N PRO A 69 -1.23 4.04 5.07
CA PRO A 69 0.01 3.96 5.88
C PRO A 69 0.35 5.22 6.68
N THR A 70 -0.04 6.40 6.18
CA THR A 70 0.28 7.70 6.80
C THR A 70 -0.94 8.60 6.81
N ARG A 71 -0.96 9.60 7.71
CA ARG A 71 -2.08 10.55 7.82
C ARG A 71 -2.38 11.28 6.49
N PRO A 72 -1.41 11.85 5.75
CA PRO A 72 -1.70 12.46 4.45
C PRO A 72 -2.30 11.48 3.44
N LEU A 73 -1.91 10.21 3.50
CA LEU A 73 -2.48 9.14 2.66
C LEU A 73 -3.85 8.68 3.14
N THR A 74 -4.26 8.99 4.37
CA THR A 74 -5.62 8.77 4.86
C THR A 74 -6.57 9.90 4.40
N ASP A 75 -6.08 11.15 4.33
CA ASP A 75 -6.88 12.30 3.92
C ASP A 75 -7.26 12.26 2.42
N GLN A 76 -6.39 11.71 1.56
CA GLN A 76 -6.66 11.57 0.12
C GLN A 76 -7.90 10.69 -0.19
N PRO A 77 -7.99 9.42 0.27
CA PRO A 77 -9.17 8.61 0.08
C PRO A 77 -10.38 9.23 0.78
N PHE A 78 -10.24 9.80 1.99
CA PHE A 78 -11.34 10.49 2.67
C PHE A 78 -12.00 11.55 1.78
N ARG A 79 -11.22 12.46 1.19
CA ARG A 79 -11.74 13.51 0.29
C ARG A 79 -12.41 12.93 -0.94
N LYS A 80 -11.81 11.91 -1.58
CA LYS A 80 -12.41 11.25 -2.75
C LYS A 80 -13.73 10.55 -2.39
N PHE A 81 -13.78 9.85 -1.27
CA PHE A 81 -15.00 9.18 -0.82
C PHE A 81 -16.13 10.21 -0.61
N LYS A 82 -15.87 11.34 0.07
CA LYS A 82 -16.86 12.43 0.20
C LYS A 82 -17.26 13.05 -1.16
N GLN A 83 -16.31 13.15 -2.08
CA GLN A 83 -16.57 13.67 -3.43
C GLN A 83 -17.56 12.80 -4.20
N PHE A 84 -17.44 11.46 -4.11
CA PHE A 84 -18.19 10.54 -4.99
C PHE A 84 -19.39 9.86 -4.32
N LEU A 85 -19.35 9.58 -3.02
CA LEU A 85 -20.47 8.94 -2.33
C LEU A 85 -21.59 9.94 -2.03
N ASN A 86 -22.82 9.50 -2.26
CA ASN A 86 -24.04 10.25 -1.97
C ASN A 86 -24.49 9.98 -0.52
N LEU A 87 -23.70 10.45 0.45
CA LEU A 87 -23.95 10.31 1.89
C LEU A 87 -23.75 11.65 2.59
N PRO A 88 -24.42 11.89 3.74
CA PRO A 88 -24.18 13.07 4.55
C PRO A 88 -22.71 13.23 4.94
N ASP A 89 -22.23 14.46 5.00
CA ASP A 89 -20.84 14.75 5.34
C ASP A 89 -20.43 14.23 6.72
N ASP A 90 -21.40 14.10 7.63
CA ASP A 90 -21.22 13.59 8.99
C ASP A 90 -21.02 12.06 9.04
N ASP A 91 -21.32 11.31 7.96
CA ASP A 91 -21.09 9.86 7.90
C ASP A 91 -19.59 9.50 7.82
N PHE A 92 -18.73 10.48 7.54
CA PHE A 92 -17.31 10.27 7.24
C PHE A 92 -16.42 10.84 8.35
N GLN A 93 -15.43 10.07 8.79
CA GLN A 93 -14.47 10.54 9.77
C GLN A 93 -13.05 10.05 9.51
N VAL A 94 -12.08 10.95 9.63
CA VAL A 94 -10.67 10.58 9.75
C VAL A 94 -10.32 10.45 11.23
N VAL A 95 -9.88 9.25 11.64
CA VAL A 95 -9.48 8.96 13.01
C VAL A 95 -7.97 8.87 13.08
N THR A 96 -7.37 9.75 13.88
CA THR A 96 -5.92 9.85 14.03
C THR A 96 -5.49 9.61 15.48
N GLY A 97 -4.20 9.39 15.70
CA GLY A 97 -3.64 9.28 17.05
C GLY A 97 -3.73 10.57 17.87
N LEU A 98 -4.07 11.71 17.26
CA LEU A 98 -4.25 13.00 17.94
C LEU A 98 -5.65 13.14 18.55
N THR A 99 -6.65 12.44 18.00
CA THR A 99 -8.02 12.44 18.52
C THR A 99 -8.02 11.74 19.89
N PRO A 100 -8.57 12.34 20.95
CA PRO A 100 -8.68 11.72 22.28
C PRO A 100 -9.29 10.32 22.25
N PRO A 101 -8.82 9.35 23.07
CA PRO A 101 -9.30 7.97 23.01
C PRO A 101 -10.82 7.79 23.20
N HIS A 102 -11.44 8.56 24.10
CA HIS A 102 -12.88 8.48 24.34
C HIS A 102 -13.67 8.95 23.11
N GLU A 103 -13.22 10.04 22.48
CA GLU A 103 -13.83 10.59 21.27
C GLU A 103 -13.71 9.59 20.12
N ARG A 104 -12.56 8.91 19.97
CA ARG A 104 -12.41 7.85 18.94
C ARG A 104 -13.44 6.75 19.08
N GLU A 105 -13.72 6.31 20.31
CA GLU A 105 -14.73 5.27 20.55
C GLU A 105 -16.14 5.73 20.11
N CYS A 106 -16.53 6.97 20.43
CA CYS A 106 -17.79 7.53 19.95
C CYS A 106 -17.82 7.60 18.42
N LEU A 107 -16.75 8.10 17.80
CA LEU A 107 -16.64 8.20 16.34
C LEU A 107 -16.76 6.84 15.65
N TYR A 108 -16.18 5.77 16.21
CA TYR A 108 -16.33 4.43 15.65
C TYR A 108 -17.78 3.92 15.70
N LYS A 109 -18.57 4.33 16.72
CA LYS A 109 -19.97 3.94 16.88
C LYS A 109 -20.92 4.76 16.00
N GLU A 110 -20.64 6.04 15.81
CA GLU A 110 -21.52 6.96 15.07
C GLU A 110 -21.26 6.92 13.56
N LYS A 111 -20.00 6.88 13.14
CA LYS A 111 -19.62 7.14 11.75
C LYS A 111 -19.75 5.89 10.88
N ARG A 112 -20.19 6.05 9.64
CA ARG A 112 -20.39 4.95 8.67
C ARG A 112 -19.13 4.65 7.87
N LEU A 113 -18.30 5.67 7.62
CA LEU A 113 -17.01 5.52 6.95
C LEU A 113 -15.90 6.07 7.83
N VAL A 114 -15.01 5.19 8.24
CA VAL A 114 -13.87 5.50 9.11
C VAL A 114 -12.59 5.36 8.29
N PHE A 115 -11.76 6.41 8.32
CA PHE A 115 -10.46 6.45 7.66
C PHE A 115 -9.38 6.58 8.72
N ALA A 116 -8.41 5.67 8.75
CA ALA A 116 -7.42 5.66 9.82
C ALA A 116 -6.07 5.11 9.37
N THR A 117 -5.05 5.31 10.22
CA THR A 117 -3.81 4.55 10.10
C THR A 117 -3.96 3.18 10.75
N PRO A 118 -3.32 2.12 10.22
CA PRO A 118 -3.47 0.78 10.79
C PRO A 118 -2.92 0.68 12.21
N GLN A 119 -1.95 1.53 12.59
CA GLN A 119 -1.42 1.60 13.96
C GLN A 119 -2.45 2.13 14.95
N THR A 120 -3.26 3.13 14.56
CA THR A 120 -4.35 3.64 15.41
C THR A 120 -5.40 2.55 15.62
N ILE A 121 -5.82 1.89 14.53
CA ILE A 121 -6.81 0.82 14.58
C ILE A 121 -6.33 -0.35 15.44
N GLN A 122 -5.10 -0.83 15.23
CA GLN A 122 -4.52 -1.90 16.03
C GLN A 122 -4.56 -1.57 17.53
N LYS A 123 -4.11 -0.37 17.93
CA LYS A 123 -4.07 0.04 19.34
C LYS A 123 -5.46 0.12 19.96
N ASP A 124 -6.47 0.56 19.21
CA ASP A 124 -7.83 0.67 19.71
C ASP A 124 -8.54 -0.69 19.77
N LEU A 125 -8.20 -1.64 18.88
CA LEU A 125 -8.62 -3.05 18.99
C LEU A 125 -8.01 -3.74 20.21
N GLU A 126 -6.70 -3.58 20.43
CA GLU A 126 -6.00 -4.16 21.58
C GLU A 126 -6.54 -3.67 22.92
N ARG A 127 -7.06 -2.44 22.96
CA ARG A 127 -7.64 -1.80 24.16
C ARG A 127 -9.15 -1.92 24.25
N GLY A 128 -9.79 -2.68 23.36
CA GLY A 128 -11.24 -2.92 23.38
C GLY A 128 -12.12 -1.72 23.06
N ARG A 129 -11.58 -0.67 22.42
CA ARG A 129 -12.32 0.56 22.09
C ARG A 129 -13.04 0.51 20.74
N LEU A 130 -12.63 -0.43 19.89
CA LEU A 130 -13.18 -0.62 18.56
C LEU A 130 -13.70 -2.06 18.44
N SER A 131 -14.96 -2.21 18.05
CA SER A 131 -15.49 -3.48 17.53
C SER A 131 -15.50 -3.44 16.01
N LEU A 132 -15.12 -4.55 15.38
CA LEU A 132 -15.16 -4.72 13.92
C LEU A 132 -16.44 -5.41 13.43
N GLU A 133 -17.35 -5.73 14.34
CA GLU A 133 -18.55 -6.54 14.07
C GLU A 133 -19.44 -5.94 12.98
N ASP A 134 -19.68 -4.62 13.04
CA ASP A 134 -20.55 -3.89 12.12
C ASP A 134 -19.85 -3.43 10.84
N PHE A 135 -18.55 -3.68 10.70
CA PHE A 135 -17.80 -3.30 9.51
C PHE A 135 -17.98 -4.34 8.40
N SER A 136 -18.68 -3.99 7.33
CA SER A 136 -18.92 -4.89 6.19
C SER A 136 -17.82 -4.83 5.13
N LEU A 137 -16.89 -3.88 5.24
CA LEU A 137 -15.75 -3.75 4.34
C LEU A 137 -14.52 -3.20 5.06
N LEU A 138 -13.39 -3.86 4.85
CA LEU A 138 -12.05 -3.39 5.19
C LEU A 138 -11.26 -3.12 3.91
N VAL A 139 -10.84 -1.87 3.69
CA VAL A 139 -9.95 -1.47 2.60
C VAL A 139 -8.55 -1.24 3.16
N THR A 140 -7.55 -1.90 2.60
CA THR A 140 -6.13 -1.67 2.93
C THR A 140 -5.44 -1.01 1.74
N ASP A 141 -5.21 0.30 1.82
CA ASP A 141 -4.45 1.02 0.81
C ASP A 141 -2.94 0.81 0.99
N GLU A 142 -2.20 0.77 -0.10
CA GLU A 142 -0.81 0.32 -0.12
C GLU A 142 -0.62 -1.04 0.58
N ALA A 143 -1.44 -2.01 0.17
CA ALA A 143 -1.48 -3.37 0.72
C ALA A 143 -0.11 -4.09 0.68
N HIS A 144 0.85 -3.61 -0.10
CA HIS A 144 2.22 -4.10 -0.11
C HIS A 144 2.98 -3.88 1.23
N HIS A 145 2.46 -3.06 2.14
CA HIS A 145 2.95 -2.95 3.52
C HIS A 145 2.45 -4.07 4.44
N SER A 146 1.63 -5.01 3.96
CA SER A 146 1.08 -6.12 4.77
C SER A 146 2.06 -7.27 5.00
N VAL A 147 3.35 -7.00 5.05
CA VAL A 147 4.43 -7.97 5.27
C VAL A 147 5.19 -7.65 6.54
N GLY A 148 5.80 -8.67 7.16
CA GLY A 148 6.55 -8.51 8.41
C GLY A 148 5.70 -8.00 9.59
N ARG A 149 6.28 -7.12 10.42
CA ARG A 149 5.66 -6.64 11.69
C ARG A 149 4.81 -5.38 11.54
N TYR A 150 4.16 -5.21 10.39
CA TYR A 150 3.25 -4.08 10.18
C TYR A 150 1.89 -4.32 10.86
N SER A 151 1.08 -3.27 11.02
CA SER A 151 -0.22 -3.36 11.71
C SER A 151 -1.32 -3.98 10.85
N TYR A 152 -1.19 -3.99 9.52
CA TYR A 152 -2.21 -4.53 8.60
C TYR A 152 -2.58 -6.01 8.87
N PRO A 153 -1.62 -6.96 8.97
CA PRO A 153 -1.95 -8.36 9.21
C PRO A 153 -2.73 -8.59 10.51
N TYR A 154 -2.41 -7.84 11.57
CA TYR A 154 -3.13 -7.93 12.84
C TYR A 154 -4.59 -7.51 12.70
N VAL A 155 -4.83 -6.35 12.09
CA VAL A 155 -6.19 -5.82 11.90
C VAL A 155 -7.00 -6.72 10.98
N ALA A 156 -6.42 -7.18 9.86
CA ALA A 156 -7.09 -8.09 8.93
C ALA A 156 -7.51 -9.40 9.60
N LYS A 157 -6.62 -10.02 10.40
CA LYS A 157 -6.94 -11.23 11.16
C LYS A 157 -8.09 -11.00 12.15
N LYS A 158 -8.06 -9.90 12.90
CA LYS A 158 -9.15 -9.55 13.84
C LYS A 158 -10.46 -9.28 13.10
N TYR A 159 -10.39 -8.64 11.94
CA TYR A 159 -11.55 -8.35 11.10
C TYR A 159 -12.22 -9.63 10.60
N LEU A 160 -11.46 -10.55 10.02
CA LEU A 160 -11.98 -11.83 9.52
C LEU A 160 -12.66 -12.68 10.60
N ASN A 161 -12.15 -12.61 11.84
CA ASN A 161 -12.69 -13.39 12.95
C ASN A 161 -13.96 -12.79 13.56
N ASN A 162 -14.15 -11.46 13.48
CA ASN A 162 -15.14 -10.76 14.30
C ASN A 162 -16.22 -10.03 13.49
N ALA A 163 -15.99 -9.71 12.21
CA ALA A 163 -16.97 -9.02 11.39
C ALA A 163 -18.12 -9.95 10.99
N ARG A 164 -19.37 -9.49 11.06
CA ARG A 164 -20.55 -10.29 10.67
C ARG A 164 -20.56 -10.61 9.17
N ASN A 165 -20.15 -9.63 8.36
CA ASN A 165 -20.16 -9.72 6.91
C ASN A 165 -18.77 -9.29 6.40
N PRO A 166 -17.73 -10.13 6.52
CA PRO A 166 -16.38 -9.72 6.21
C PRO A 166 -16.17 -9.56 4.70
N ARG A 167 -15.59 -8.43 4.27
CA ARG A 167 -14.99 -8.28 2.94
C ARG A 167 -13.70 -7.47 3.04
N ILE A 168 -12.64 -7.93 2.37
CA ILE A 168 -11.34 -7.26 2.36
C ILE A 168 -11.00 -6.88 0.92
N LEU A 169 -10.59 -5.63 0.73
CA LEU A 169 -10.06 -5.12 -0.52
C LEU A 169 -8.65 -4.56 -0.26
N GLY A 170 -7.64 -5.24 -0.78
CA GLY A 170 -6.28 -4.73 -0.85
C GLY A 170 -6.06 -3.92 -2.11
N LEU A 171 -5.50 -2.72 -1.98
CA LEU A 171 -5.11 -1.89 -3.13
C LEU A 171 -3.60 -1.72 -3.13
N THR A 172 -2.94 -1.93 -4.27
CA THR A 172 -1.51 -1.62 -4.40
C THR A 172 -1.13 -1.27 -5.83
N ALA A 173 -0.12 -0.39 -5.99
CA ALA A 173 0.53 -0.19 -7.29
C ALA A 173 1.44 -1.34 -7.67
N SER A 174 2.10 -1.91 -6.67
CA SER A 174 3.07 -2.98 -6.83
C SER A 174 3.07 -3.80 -5.55
N PRO A 175 2.69 -5.09 -5.59
CA PRO A 175 2.70 -5.96 -4.43
C PRO A 175 4.12 -6.41 -4.03
N GLY A 176 5.16 -5.89 -4.68
CA GLY A 176 6.56 -6.34 -4.53
C GLY A 176 6.98 -7.24 -5.69
N GLY A 177 8.24 -7.14 -6.10
CA GLY A 177 8.75 -7.77 -7.32
C GLY A 177 8.96 -9.29 -7.28
N SER A 178 8.28 -10.04 -6.40
CA SER A 178 8.37 -11.51 -6.36
C SER A 178 7.05 -12.16 -5.97
N ASN A 179 6.81 -13.37 -6.49
CA ASN A 179 5.59 -14.13 -6.22
C ASN A 179 5.45 -14.48 -4.74
N GLU A 180 6.56 -14.71 -4.03
CA GLU A 180 6.54 -15.00 -2.59
C GLU A 180 5.96 -13.84 -1.80
N LYS A 181 6.28 -12.59 -2.18
CA LYS A 181 5.72 -11.41 -1.51
C LYS A 181 4.22 -11.27 -1.74
N ILE A 182 3.76 -11.53 -2.96
CA ILE A 182 2.32 -11.52 -3.28
C ILE A 182 1.60 -12.54 -2.41
N MET A 183 2.12 -13.76 -2.33
CA MET A 183 1.55 -14.82 -1.48
C MET A 183 1.59 -14.45 0.01
N GLU A 184 2.66 -13.82 0.48
CA GLU A 184 2.76 -13.34 1.86
C GLU A 184 1.67 -12.30 2.17
N ILE A 185 1.48 -11.31 1.28
CA ILE A 185 0.41 -10.30 1.41
C ILE A 185 -0.95 -10.99 1.44
N CYS A 186 -1.21 -11.92 0.51
CA CYS A 186 -2.49 -12.60 0.42
C CYS A 186 -2.78 -13.40 1.70
N LYS A 187 -1.80 -14.14 2.20
CA LYS A 187 -1.90 -14.90 3.45
C LYS A 187 -2.17 -13.98 4.64
N ASN A 188 -1.43 -12.87 4.75
CA ASN A 188 -1.51 -11.97 5.89
C ASN A 188 -2.82 -11.18 5.94
N LEU A 189 -3.39 -10.86 4.78
CA LEU A 189 -4.67 -10.15 4.68
C LEU A 189 -5.88 -11.10 4.57
N GLY A 190 -5.68 -12.39 4.31
CA GLY A 190 -6.76 -13.35 4.03
C GLY A 190 -7.45 -13.06 2.69
N ILE A 191 -6.65 -12.88 1.64
CA ILE A 191 -7.11 -12.64 0.27
C ILE A 191 -7.32 -13.97 -0.45
N ASP A 192 -8.44 -14.10 -1.17
CA ASP A 192 -8.81 -15.29 -1.95
C ASP A 192 -8.41 -15.17 -3.42
N ALA A 193 -8.31 -13.94 -3.93
CA ALA A 193 -8.06 -13.68 -5.34
C ALA A 193 -7.18 -12.44 -5.54
N VAL A 194 -6.38 -12.47 -6.60
CA VAL A 194 -5.55 -11.35 -7.04
C VAL A 194 -5.98 -10.96 -8.44
N GLU A 195 -6.34 -9.69 -8.63
CA GLU A 195 -6.65 -9.13 -9.94
C GLU A 195 -5.57 -8.11 -10.29
N VAL A 196 -4.88 -8.34 -11.40
CA VAL A 196 -3.82 -7.47 -11.90
C VAL A 196 -4.32 -6.80 -13.16
N ARG A 197 -4.10 -5.49 -13.29
CA ARG A 197 -4.06 -4.86 -14.60
C ARG A 197 -2.78 -4.07 -14.82
N THR A 198 -2.32 -4.08 -16.06
CA THR A 198 -1.20 -3.29 -16.56
C THR A 198 -1.71 -2.15 -17.42
N GLU A 199 -0.83 -1.23 -17.77
CA GLU A 199 -1.16 -0.14 -18.68
C GLU A 199 -1.31 -0.60 -20.15
N HIS A 200 -0.97 -1.85 -20.44
CA HIS A 200 -1.08 -2.44 -21.78
C HIS A 200 -2.32 -3.31 -21.95
N ASP A 201 -3.10 -3.54 -20.90
CA ASP A 201 -4.30 -4.38 -20.98
C ASP A 201 -5.37 -3.69 -21.81
N SER A 202 -6.05 -4.46 -22.66
CA SER A 202 -7.04 -3.94 -23.61
C SER A 202 -8.21 -3.21 -22.96
N ASP A 203 -8.57 -3.57 -21.72
CA ASP A 203 -9.62 -2.91 -20.94
C ASP A 203 -9.12 -1.65 -20.21
N VAL A 204 -7.81 -1.39 -20.18
CA VAL A 204 -7.18 -0.22 -19.54
C VAL A 204 -6.69 0.82 -20.57
N VAL A 205 -6.12 0.37 -21.70
CA VAL A 205 -5.57 1.21 -22.77
C VAL A 205 -6.46 2.41 -23.15
N PRO A 206 -7.79 2.27 -23.30
CA PRO A 206 -8.66 3.40 -23.66
C PRO A 206 -8.70 4.55 -22.65
N TYR A 207 -8.26 4.31 -21.41
CA TYR A 207 -8.34 5.26 -20.29
C TYR A 207 -6.99 5.86 -19.91
N ILE A 208 -5.91 5.45 -20.59
CA ILE A 208 -4.57 5.98 -20.37
C ILE A 208 -4.39 7.24 -21.21
N LYS A 209 -3.92 8.30 -20.57
CA LYS A 209 -3.43 9.47 -21.29
C LYS A 209 -2.01 9.16 -21.75
N GLU A 210 -1.77 9.31 -23.05
CA GLU A 210 -0.42 9.29 -23.59
C GLU A 210 0.43 10.34 -22.87
N LYS A 211 1.64 9.94 -22.48
CA LYS A 211 2.65 10.84 -21.91
C LYS A 211 3.75 10.98 -22.94
N GLU A 212 3.95 12.19 -23.44
CA GLU A 212 5.17 12.52 -24.18
C GLU A 212 6.29 12.71 -23.16
N VAL A 213 7.30 11.84 -23.23
CA VAL A 213 8.48 11.94 -22.37
C VAL A 213 9.58 12.64 -23.17
N GLU A 214 9.83 13.90 -22.83
CA GLU A 214 10.98 14.64 -23.34
C GLU A 214 12.20 14.38 -22.43
N TRP A 215 13.19 13.68 -22.96
CA TRP A 215 14.44 13.44 -22.24
C TRP A 215 15.41 14.61 -22.44
N VAL A 216 15.50 15.47 -21.42
CA VAL A 216 16.49 16.54 -21.39
C VAL A 216 17.75 16.04 -20.67
N TYR A 217 18.81 15.80 -21.44
CA TYR A 217 20.12 15.45 -20.89
C TYR A 217 20.84 16.72 -20.44
N VAL A 218 21.30 16.72 -19.19
CA VAL A 218 22.04 17.85 -18.60
C VAL A 218 23.48 17.42 -18.37
N ASP A 219 24.41 18.16 -18.97
CA ASP A 219 25.83 17.94 -18.77
C ASP A 219 26.24 18.33 -17.34
N LEU A 220 27.02 17.44 -16.72
CA LEU A 220 27.57 17.71 -15.40
C LEU A 220 28.73 18.71 -15.51
N PRO A 221 28.73 19.82 -14.73
CA PRO A 221 29.86 20.73 -14.68
C PRO A 221 31.15 20.01 -14.27
N GLU A 222 32.30 20.53 -14.70
CA GLU A 222 33.60 19.92 -14.38
C GLU A 222 33.86 19.75 -12.87
N SER A 223 33.36 20.67 -12.04
CA SER A 223 33.47 20.57 -10.59
C SER A 223 32.76 19.32 -10.05
N PHE A 224 31.58 19.00 -10.60
CA PHE A 224 30.85 17.77 -10.28
C PHE A 224 31.57 16.52 -10.78
N LEU A 225 32.11 16.56 -12.01
CA LEU A 225 32.88 15.45 -12.56
C LEU A 225 34.13 15.14 -11.72
N ARG A 226 34.82 16.18 -11.23
CA ARG A 226 35.95 16.03 -10.30
C ARG A 226 35.54 15.35 -8.99
N ILE A 227 34.47 15.83 -8.36
CA ILE A 227 33.94 15.22 -7.12
C ILE A 227 33.52 13.77 -7.36
N LYS A 228 32.79 13.51 -8.46
CA LYS A 228 32.36 12.16 -8.84
C LYS A 228 33.55 11.23 -9.03
N SER A 229 34.61 11.67 -9.70
CA SER A 229 35.84 10.89 -9.90
C SER A 229 36.51 10.52 -8.58
N LEU A 230 36.58 11.44 -7.62
CA LEU A 230 37.11 11.18 -6.28
C LEU A 230 36.26 10.15 -5.52
N ILE A 231 34.93 10.29 -5.54
CA ILE A 231 34.00 9.35 -4.91
C ILE A 231 34.11 7.95 -5.55
N ASP A 232 34.10 7.89 -6.88
CA ASP A 232 34.24 6.64 -7.65
C ASP A 232 35.58 5.95 -7.35
N GLY A 233 36.66 6.72 -7.17
CA GLY A 233 37.97 6.21 -6.77
C GLY A 233 37.94 5.55 -5.39
N VAL A 234 37.34 6.22 -4.40
CA VAL A 234 37.18 5.65 -3.04
C VAL A 234 36.30 4.39 -3.07
N TYR A 235 35.19 4.45 -3.80
CA TYR A 235 34.28 3.31 -3.97
C TYR A 235 35.00 2.11 -4.58
N ARG A 236 35.68 2.30 -5.73
CA ARG A 236 36.41 1.22 -6.42
C ARG A 236 37.48 0.61 -5.53
N LYS A 237 38.24 1.43 -4.80
CA LYS A 237 39.27 0.95 -3.87
C LYS A 237 38.69 0.03 -2.79
N ARG A 238 37.54 0.39 -2.22
CA ARG A 238 36.84 -0.42 -1.21
C ARG A 238 36.29 -1.72 -1.79
N ILE A 239 35.67 -1.65 -2.97
CA ILE A 239 35.16 -2.83 -3.70
C ILE A 239 36.30 -3.79 -4.07
N ASP A 240 37.45 -3.27 -4.52
CA ASP A 240 38.61 -4.11 -4.84
C ASP A 240 39.18 -4.80 -3.60
N SER A 241 39.21 -4.13 -2.43
CA SER A 241 39.60 -4.78 -1.17
C SER A 241 38.65 -5.92 -0.79
N LEU A 242 37.33 -5.71 -0.91
CA LEU A 242 36.34 -6.76 -0.67
C LEU A 242 36.49 -7.93 -1.66
N ARG A 243 36.81 -7.64 -2.92
CA ARG A 243 37.05 -8.65 -3.95
C ARG A 243 38.31 -9.47 -3.69
N LYS A 244 39.43 -8.81 -3.35
CA LYS A 244 40.69 -9.47 -2.99
C LYS A 244 40.54 -10.35 -1.74
N ALA A 245 39.71 -9.94 -0.79
CA ALA A 245 39.39 -10.72 0.40
C ALA A 245 38.37 -11.84 0.14
N GLY A 246 37.86 -12.00 -1.08
CA GLY A 246 36.94 -13.08 -1.46
C GLY A 246 35.48 -12.88 -1.04
N TYR A 247 35.10 -11.70 -0.54
CA TYR A 247 33.75 -11.43 -0.06
C TYR A 247 32.76 -11.09 -1.18
N ILE A 248 33.26 -10.58 -2.31
CA ILE A 248 32.48 -10.29 -3.52
C ILE A 248 33.26 -10.69 -4.76
N SER A 249 32.55 -11.08 -5.81
CA SER A 249 33.17 -11.44 -7.10
C SER A 249 33.02 -10.35 -8.17
N ARG A 250 32.06 -9.43 -8.00
CA ARG A 250 31.69 -8.42 -8.99
C ARG A 250 32.50 -7.13 -8.85
N LYS A 251 32.67 -6.40 -9.95
CA LYS A 251 33.31 -5.07 -10.00
C LYS A 251 32.46 -3.95 -9.41
N TYR A 252 31.18 -4.24 -9.14
CA TYR A 252 30.23 -3.32 -8.54
C TYR A 252 29.39 -4.11 -7.55
N ALA A 253 29.13 -3.51 -6.38
CA ALA A 253 28.22 -4.06 -5.38
C ALA A 253 27.04 -3.10 -5.19
N SER A 254 25.84 -3.66 -5.16
CA SER A 254 24.65 -2.87 -4.87
C SER A 254 24.63 -2.45 -3.40
N LYS A 255 23.93 -1.35 -3.07
CA LYS A 255 23.71 -0.94 -1.67
C LYS A 255 23.13 -2.08 -0.82
N LYS A 256 22.20 -2.86 -1.38
CA LYS A 256 21.58 -4.01 -0.69
C LYS A 256 22.59 -5.10 -0.34
N GLU A 257 23.52 -5.39 -1.26
CA GLU A 257 24.58 -6.37 -1.07
C GLU A 257 25.59 -5.93 -0.02
N LEU A 258 26.02 -4.66 -0.05
CA LEU A 258 26.90 -4.07 0.97
C LEU A 258 26.25 -4.11 2.37
N LEU A 259 24.98 -3.71 2.50
CA LEU A 259 24.26 -3.77 3.79
C LEU A 259 24.11 -5.21 4.32
N ARG A 260 23.93 -6.18 3.42
CA ARG A 260 23.90 -7.59 3.79
C ARG A 260 25.27 -8.04 4.33
N LEU A 261 26.35 -7.75 3.61
CA LEU A 261 27.72 -8.06 4.06
C LEU A 261 28.04 -7.42 5.41
N GLN A 262 27.64 -6.16 5.62
CA GLN A 262 27.78 -5.49 6.91
C GLN A 262 27.08 -6.27 8.04
N SER A 263 25.84 -6.71 7.81
CA SER A 263 25.09 -7.51 8.80
C SER A 263 25.77 -8.86 9.06
N ASP A 264 26.27 -9.51 8.02
CA ASP A 264 26.95 -10.82 8.12
C ASP A 264 28.29 -10.69 8.86
N PHE A 265 29.09 -9.64 8.60
CA PHE A 265 30.30 -9.35 9.38
C PHE A 265 29.99 -9.07 10.85
N MET A 266 28.98 -8.25 11.13
CA MET A 266 28.55 -7.96 12.51
C MET A 266 28.12 -9.23 13.27
N LYS A 267 27.43 -10.16 12.60
CA LYS A 267 27.09 -11.48 13.18
C LYS A 267 28.33 -12.33 13.42
N SER A 268 29.25 -12.40 12.45
CA SER A 268 30.48 -13.19 12.55
C SER A 268 31.40 -12.69 13.67
N ILE A 269 31.49 -11.36 13.86
CA ILE A 269 32.22 -10.73 14.98
C ILE A 269 31.63 -11.14 16.32
N ARG A 270 30.30 -11.11 16.46
CA ARG A 270 29.60 -11.56 17.69
C ARG A 270 29.84 -13.04 18.01
N GLN A 271 30.11 -13.85 16.99
CA GLN A 271 30.45 -15.27 17.11
C GLN A 271 31.96 -15.51 17.34
N GLY A 272 32.75 -14.46 17.59
CA GLY A 272 34.17 -14.55 17.94
C GLY A 272 35.14 -14.51 16.75
N ASN A 273 34.65 -14.37 15.51
CA ASN A 273 35.53 -14.29 14.35
C ASN A 273 36.13 -12.89 14.19
N LYS A 274 37.33 -12.68 14.76
CA LYS A 274 38.06 -11.42 14.66
C LYS A 274 38.49 -11.04 13.24
N LYS A 275 38.53 -11.98 12.27
CA LYS A 275 38.89 -11.66 10.87
C LYS A 275 37.81 -10.83 10.17
N ALA A 276 36.56 -10.90 10.64
CA ALA A 276 35.44 -10.15 10.08
C ALA A 276 35.51 -8.62 10.29
N PHE A 277 36.33 -8.12 11.23
CA PHE A 277 36.58 -6.68 11.39
C PHE A 277 37.23 -6.06 10.15
N SER A 278 38.10 -6.81 9.46
CA SER A 278 38.73 -6.33 8.23
C SER A 278 37.69 -6.11 7.13
N GLY A 279 36.78 -7.07 6.94
CA GLY A 279 35.66 -6.97 6.01
C GLY A 279 34.76 -5.79 6.32
N LEU A 280 34.39 -5.60 7.59
CA LEU A 280 33.54 -4.49 8.04
C LEU A 280 34.15 -3.11 7.74
N SER A 281 35.48 -2.97 7.78
CA SER A 281 36.15 -1.69 7.52
C SER A 281 36.02 -1.22 6.06
N TYR A 282 35.76 -2.15 5.14
CA TYR A 282 35.63 -1.86 3.71
C TYR A 282 34.20 -1.55 3.28
N VAL A 283 33.20 -1.92 4.09
CA VAL A 283 31.77 -1.76 3.80
C VAL A 283 31.21 -0.47 4.39
#